data_AF-A0A2N9MEY1-F1
#
_entry.id   AF-A0A2N9MEY1-F1
#
_cell.length_a   1.000
_cell.length_b   1.000
_cell.length_c   1.000
_cell.angle_alpha   90.00
_cell.angle_beta   90.00
_cell.angle_gamma   90.00
#
_symmetry.space_group_name_H-M   'P 1'
#
loop_
_entity.id
_entity.type
_entity.pdbx_description
1 polymer ?
#
loop_
_entity_poly.entity_id
_entity_poly.type
_entity_poly.pdbx_seq_one_letter_code
_entity_poly.pdbx_strand_id
1 'polypeptide(L)'
;MAAITEIRLECQGCRKDCRATISSGTTSAKFRCSACGRILFEARAIEGYVFVLSHPRMEGLVRVGFTKRLVAEEVQELNWVSGLPEHFVVEASYESSSPEKHAAEIHKRLATRHVKGMEYFEMTVSAALRLVQDVVQPRPLDGAGGPVLSRAEPIEPSPVATWLWVCGLCKHQWTVTTTPDRCPLCQSASIVRLSAAA
;
A
#
# COMPACT_ATOMS: atom_id res chain seq x y z
N MET A 1 9.63 -29.36 7.52
CA MET A 1 8.58 -30.28 8.01
C MET A 1 7.26 -29.83 7.38
N ALA A 2 6.54 -30.72 6.70
CA ALA A 2 5.22 -30.37 6.17
C ALA A 2 4.23 -30.26 7.33
N ALA A 3 3.66 -29.08 7.54
CA ALA A 3 2.63 -28.85 8.53
C ALA A 3 1.26 -29.19 7.92
N ILE A 4 0.44 -29.89 8.69
CA ILE A 4 -0.96 -30.18 8.37
C ILE A 4 -1.82 -29.37 9.33
N THR A 5 -2.75 -28.59 8.78
CA THR A 5 -3.70 -27.78 9.54
C THR A 5 -5.10 -28.38 9.40
N GLU A 6 -5.72 -28.73 10.52
CA GLU A 6 -7.13 -29.13 10.56
C GLU A 6 -8.00 -27.93 10.97
N ILE A 7 -9.01 -27.61 10.16
CA ILE A 7 -10.03 -26.60 10.43
C ILE A 7 -11.34 -27.33 10.73
N ARG A 8 -11.95 -26.98 11.87
CA ARG A 8 -13.29 -27.42 12.26
C ARG A 8 -14.23 -26.26 12.16
N LEU A 9 -15.37 -26.46 11.51
CA LEU A 9 -16.39 -25.44 11.40
C LEU A 9 -17.77 -26.06 11.28
N GLU A 10 -18.77 -25.29 11.70
CA GLU A 10 -20.17 -25.66 11.57
C GLU A 10 -20.71 -25.21 10.21
N CYS A 11 -21.40 -26.10 9.49
CA CYS A 11 -22.03 -25.74 8.23
C CYS A 11 -23.24 -24.82 8.45
N GLN A 12 -23.20 -23.61 7.89
CA GLN A 12 -24.32 -22.66 7.92
C GLN A 12 -25.58 -23.13 7.16
N GLY A 13 -25.50 -24.24 6.42
CA GLY A 13 -26.64 -24.84 5.71
C GLY A 13 -27.38 -25.91 6.54
N CYS A 14 -26.64 -26.88 7.06
CA CYS A 14 -27.23 -28.05 7.73
C CYS A 14 -26.82 -28.20 9.20
N ARG A 15 -26.07 -27.23 9.75
CA ARG A 15 -25.60 -27.17 11.15
C ARG A 15 -24.72 -28.35 11.58
N LYS A 16 -24.27 -29.19 10.64
CA LYS A 16 -23.33 -30.29 10.92
C LYS A 16 -21.90 -29.78 10.98
N ASP A 17 -21.15 -30.33 11.93
CA ASP A 17 -19.73 -30.14 12.04
C ASP A 17 -19.00 -30.75 10.86
N CYS A 18 -18.13 -29.95 10.25
CA CYS A 18 -17.31 -30.32 9.11
C CYS A 18 -15.84 -30.18 9.48
N ARG A 19 -15.03 -31.10 8.93
CA ARG A 19 -13.57 -31.07 9.04
C ARG A 19 -12.97 -30.81 7.67
N ALA A 20 -12.03 -29.88 7.62
CA ALA A 20 -11.24 -29.58 6.45
C ALA A 20 -9.76 -29.68 6.83
N THR A 21 -8.99 -30.43 6.05
CA THR A 21 -7.56 -30.61 6.28
C THR A 21 -6.79 -29.91 5.16
N ILE A 22 -5.90 -28.99 5.52
CA ILE A 22 -5.03 -28.26 4.62
C ILE A 22 -3.61 -28.77 4.87
N SER A 23 -2.93 -29.16 3.79
CA SER A 23 -1.52 -29.57 3.84
C SER A 23 -0.66 -28.47 3.25
N SER A 24 0.64 -28.45 3.58
CA SER A 24 1.57 -27.46 3.03
C SER A 24 1.68 -27.46 1.50
N GLY A 25 1.21 -28.50 0.81
CA GLY A 25 1.15 -28.57 -0.66
C GLY A 25 -0.17 -28.12 -1.27
N THR A 26 -1.14 -27.67 -0.49
CA THR A 26 -2.46 -27.28 -0.98
C THR A 26 -2.41 -25.90 -1.65
N THR A 27 -2.30 -25.86 -2.99
CA THR A 27 -2.23 -24.62 -3.77
C THR A 27 -3.58 -23.89 -3.84
N SER A 28 -4.67 -24.62 -4.07
CA SER A 28 -6.04 -24.08 -4.02
C SER A 28 -7.03 -25.22 -3.77
N ALA A 29 -7.97 -25.03 -2.85
CA ALA A 29 -8.98 -26.04 -2.53
C ALA A 29 -10.30 -25.37 -2.11
N LYS A 30 -11.41 -25.92 -2.62
CA LYS A 30 -12.76 -25.58 -2.17
C LYS A 30 -13.26 -26.67 -1.24
N PHE A 31 -13.53 -26.33 0.01
CA PHE A 31 -14.03 -27.29 0.99
C PHE A 31 -15.55 -27.27 1.00
N ARG A 32 -16.16 -28.45 0.93
CA ARG A 32 -17.62 -28.62 0.91
C ARG A 32 -18.07 -29.38 2.14
N CYS A 33 -19.27 -29.06 2.61
CA CYS A 33 -19.92 -29.82 3.67
C CYS A 33 -20.16 -31.26 3.19
N SER A 34 -19.68 -32.23 3.96
CA SER A 34 -19.86 -33.66 3.66
C SER A 34 -21.32 -34.11 3.65
N ALA A 35 -22.21 -33.36 4.30
CA ALA A 35 -23.61 -33.73 4.42
C ALA A 35 -24.54 -33.05 3.41
N CYS A 36 -24.31 -31.78 3.08
CA CYS A 36 -25.21 -31.02 2.19
C CYS A 36 -24.53 -30.49 0.92
N GLY A 37 -23.22 -30.69 0.76
CA GLY A 37 -22.48 -30.27 -0.45
C GLY A 37 -22.24 -28.76 -0.59
N ARG A 38 -22.79 -27.92 0.31
CA ARG A 38 -22.56 -26.47 0.33
C ARG A 38 -21.07 -26.17 0.52
N ILE A 39 -20.59 -25.15 -0.19
CA ILE A 39 -19.22 -24.65 -0.03
C ILE A 39 -19.11 -24.01 1.36
N LEU A 40 -18.09 -24.44 2.10
CA LEU A 40 -17.76 -23.96 3.43
C LEU A 40 -16.83 -22.77 3.32
N PHE A 41 -15.70 -22.94 2.63
CA PHE A 41 -14.72 -21.91 2.35
C PHE A 41 -13.81 -22.37 1.20
N GLU A 42 -13.04 -21.41 0.68
CA GLU A 42 -11.98 -21.66 -0.30
C GLU A 42 -10.65 -21.26 0.33
N ALA A 43 -9.64 -22.11 0.18
CA ALA A 43 -8.28 -21.84 0.64
C ALA A 43 -7.34 -21.80 -0.56
N ARG A 44 -6.31 -20.96 -0.49
CA ARG A 44 -5.26 -20.87 -1.49
C ARG A 44 -3.92 -20.55 -0.83
N ALA A 45 -2.85 -21.11 -1.39
CA ALA A 45 -1.50 -20.74 -1.00
C ALA A 45 -1.07 -19.49 -1.79
N ILE A 46 -0.44 -18.55 -1.10
CA ILE A 46 0.14 -17.34 -1.67
C ILE A 46 1.64 -17.40 -1.35
N GLU A 47 2.51 -17.26 -2.36
CA GLU A 47 3.96 -17.34 -2.15
C GLU A 47 4.54 -16.07 -1.48
N GLY A 48 3.88 -14.93 -1.69
CA GLY A 48 4.18 -13.70 -0.99
C GLY A 48 3.51 -12.50 -1.63
N TYR A 49 3.98 -11.32 -1.25
CA TYR A 49 3.42 -10.04 -1.64
C TYR A 49 4.50 -9.12 -2.17
N VAL A 50 4.14 -8.29 -3.15
CA VAL A 50 4.88 -7.09 -3.53
C VAL A 50 4.08 -5.91 -3.00
N PHE A 51 4.74 -4.94 -2.37
CA PHE A 51 4.06 -3.81 -1.74
C PHE A 51 4.70 -2.48 -2.10
N VAL A 52 3.88 -1.43 -2.07
CA VAL A 52 4.30 -0.04 -2.25
C VAL A 52 4.08 0.70 -0.94
N LEU A 53 5.14 1.31 -0.43
CA LEU A 53 5.10 2.16 0.75
C LEU A 53 5.39 3.61 0.37
N SER A 54 4.67 4.52 1.02
CA SER A 54 5.01 5.94 1.07
C SER A 54 5.31 6.34 2.52
N HIS A 55 5.84 7.54 2.70
CA HIS A 55 6.00 8.13 4.02
C HIS A 55 5.60 9.60 3.97
N PRO A 56 4.80 10.13 4.91
CA PRO A 56 4.23 11.48 4.77
C PRO A 56 5.27 12.60 4.71
N ARG A 57 6.43 12.42 5.38
CA ARG A 57 7.58 13.36 5.30
C ARG A 57 8.54 13.14 4.13
N MET A 58 8.28 12.16 3.26
CA MET A 58 9.13 11.84 2.10
C MET A 58 8.29 11.90 0.82
N GLU A 59 7.70 13.06 0.56
CA GLU A 59 6.87 13.28 -0.62
C GLU A 59 7.70 13.10 -1.91
N GLY A 60 7.11 12.44 -2.91
CA GLY A 60 7.78 12.13 -4.18
C GLY A 60 8.74 10.95 -4.12
N LEU A 61 8.88 10.30 -2.96
CA LEU A 61 9.64 9.07 -2.77
C LEU A 61 8.71 7.91 -2.42
N VAL A 62 8.93 6.78 -3.07
CA VAL A 62 8.24 5.52 -2.76
C VAL A 62 9.24 4.41 -2.54
N ARG A 63 8.90 3.49 -1.65
CA ARG A 63 9.62 2.23 -1.48
C ARG A 63 8.78 1.11 -2.07
N VAL A 64 9.38 0.33 -2.96
CA VAL A 64 8.76 -0.89 -3.48
C VAL A 64 9.54 -2.09 -2.95
N GLY A 65 8.87 -2.94 -2.19
CA GLY A 65 9.47 -4.10 -1.55
C GLY A 65 8.65 -5.36 -1.80
N PHE A 66 9.13 -6.47 -1.23
CA PHE A 66 8.41 -7.73 -1.22
C PHE A 66 8.54 -8.42 0.13
N THR A 67 7.62 -9.34 0.41
CA THR A 67 7.69 -10.17 1.60
C THR A 67 7.04 -11.53 1.36
N LYS A 68 7.49 -12.56 2.09
CA LYS A 68 6.91 -13.93 2.08
C LYS A 68 5.94 -14.17 3.25
N ARG A 69 5.74 -13.14 4.07
CA ARG A 69 4.81 -13.12 5.20
C ARG A 69 3.76 -12.02 4.99
N LEU A 70 3.01 -11.61 6.01
CA LEU A 70 2.03 -10.54 5.85
C LEU A 70 2.73 -9.18 5.71
N VAL A 71 2.23 -8.35 4.79
CA VAL A 71 2.76 -6.98 4.57
C VAL A 71 2.68 -6.13 5.83
N ALA A 72 1.62 -6.29 6.63
CA ALA A 72 1.46 -5.58 7.91
C ALA A 72 2.60 -5.88 8.89
N GLU A 73 3.04 -7.15 8.99
CA GLU A 73 4.14 -7.56 9.86
C GLU A 73 5.47 -6.95 9.39
N GLU A 74 5.70 -6.94 8.07
CA GLU A 74 6.86 -6.31 7.45
C GLU A 74 6.93 -4.81 7.75
N VAL A 75 5.81 -4.11 7.57
CA VAL A 75 5.73 -2.66 7.77
C VAL A 75 5.88 -2.31 9.24
N GLN A 76 5.35 -3.13 10.15
CA GLN A 76 5.53 -2.95 11.59
C GLN A 76 7.01 -3.04 11.99
N GLU A 77 7.74 -4.02 11.47
CA GLU A 77 9.18 -4.15 11.73
C GLU A 77 9.99 -3.01 11.12
N LEU A 78 9.66 -2.60 9.90
CA LEU A 78 10.30 -1.44 9.26
C LEU A 78 10.10 -0.16 10.07
N ASN A 79 8.88 0.08 10.55
CA ASN A 79 8.58 1.22 11.41
C ASN A 79 9.39 1.19 12.70
N TRP A 80 9.53 0.02 13.33
CA TRP A 80 10.32 -0.16 14.55
C TRP A 80 11.81 0.14 14.35
N VAL A 81 12.40 -0.33 13.24
CA VAL A 81 13.85 -0.22 12.98
C VAL A 81 14.24 1.12 12.35
N SER A 82 13.34 1.77 11.62
CA SER A 82 13.66 2.99 10.85
C SER A 82 14.04 4.20 11.69
N GLY A 83 13.62 4.26 12.95
CA GLY A 83 13.80 5.42 13.82
C GLY A 83 13.10 6.69 13.31
N LEU A 84 12.19 6.56 12.33
CA LEU A 84 11.46 7.68 11.77
C LEU A 84 10.35 8.14 12.72
N PRO A 85 10.08 9.46 12.79
CA PRO A 85 9.07 10.02 13.68
C PRO A 85 7.63 9.70 13.26
N GLU A 86 7.42 9.32 12.00
CA GLU A 86 6.13 8.90 11.44
C GLU A 86 6.26 7.50 10.84
N HIS A 87 5.13 6.83 10.66
CA HIS A 87 5.08 5.48 10.12
C HIS A 87 4.95 5.47 8.59
N PHE A 88 5.50 4.43 7.97
CA PHE A 88 5.21 4.10 6.58
C PHE A 88 3.72 3.83 6.38
N VAL A 89 3.20 4.32 5.26
CA VAL A 89 1.84 4.06 4.80
C VAL A 89 1.91 2.97 3.73
N VAL A 90 1.09 1.93 3.88
CA VAL A 90 0.91 0.90 2.86
C VAL A 90 -0.07 1.43 1.83
N GLU A 91 0.45 1.82 0.67
CA GLU A 91 -0.37 2.35 -0.43
C GLU A 91 -1.10 1.24 -1.17
N ALA A 92 -0.42 0.11 -1.38
CA ALA A 92 -1.02 -1.12 -1.88
C ALA A 92 -0.13 -2.33 -1.62
N SER A 93 -0.76 -3.50 -1.62
CA SER A 93 -0.06 -4.79 -1.71
C SER A 93 -0.62 -5.61 -2.86
N TYR A 94 0.20 -6.50 -3.44
CA TYR A 94 -0.15 -7.34 -4.58
C TYR A 94 0.32 -8.74 -4.29
N GLU A 95 -0.56 -9.71 -4.46
CA GLU A 95 -0.19 -11.11 -4.36
C GLU A 95 0.73 -11.48 -5.49
N SER A 96 1.76 -12.24 -5.16
CA SER A 96 2.77 -12.60 -6.12
C SER A 96 3.07 -14.08 -6.01
N SER A 97 3.03 -14.76 -7.16
CA SER A 97 3.54 -16.12 -7.31
C SER A 97 5.07 -16.18 -7.40
N SER A 98 5.74 -15.03 -7.45
CA SER A 98 7.21 -14.96 -7.44
C SER A 98 7.65 -13.57 -6.97
N PRO A 99 7.45 -13.24 -5.67
CA PRO A 99 7.66 -11.90 -5.12
C PRO A 99 9.07 -11.35 -5.40
N GLU A 100 10.10 -12.18 -5.25
CA GLU A 100 11.50 -11.82 -5.52
C GLU A 100 11.73 -11.43 -6.99
N LYS A 101 11.21 -12.22 -7.94
CA LYS A 101 11.38 -11.96 -9.38
C LYS A 101 10.63 -10.70 -9.82
N HIS A 102 9.41 -10.52 -9.32
CA HIS A 102 8.61 -9.33 -9.64
C HIS A 102 9.26 -8.06 -9.05
N ALA A 103 9.74 -8.11 -7.81
CA ALA A 103 10.45 -6.98 -7.21
C ALA A 103 11.73 -6.64 -7.97
N ALA A 104 12.52 -7.65 -8.37
CA ALA A 104 13.73 -7.44 -9.17
C ALA A 104 13.42 -6.80 -10.53
N GLU A 105 12.36 -7.23 -11.22
CA GLU A 105 11.93 -6.63 -12.47
C GLU A 105 11.45 -5.18 -12.28
N ILE A 106 10.68 -4.90 -11.21
CA ILE A 106 10.25 -3.52 -10.89
C ILE A 106 11.47 -2.64 -10.60
N HIS A 107 12.40 -3.10 -9.76
CA HIS A 107 13.63 -2.37 -9.44
C HIS A 107 14.48 -2.12 -10.69
N LYS A 108 14.56 -3.09 -11.60
CA LYS A 108 15.25 -2.93 -12.89
C LYS A 108 14.60 -1.84 -13.74
N ARG A 109 13.27 -1.79 -13.82
CA ARG A 109 12.54 -0.72 -14.53
C ARG A 109 12.68 0.65 -13.86
N LEU A 110 12.89 0.68 -12.54
CA LEU A 110 13.07 1.89 -11.74
C LEU A 110 14.54 2.28 -11.52
N ALA A 111 15.49 1.56 -12.10
CA ALA A 111 16.92 1.75 -11.82
C ALA A 111 17.39 3.20 -12.06
N THR A 112 16.83 3.90 -13.04
CA THR A 112 17.18 5.29 -13.34
C THR A 112 16.64 6.31 -12.32
N ARG A 113 15.67 5.91 -11.48
CA ARG A 113 15.00 6.74 -10.47
C ARG A 113 15.37 6.33 -9.05
N HIS A 114 16.31 5.40 -8.90
CA HIS A 114 16.73 4.86 -7.61
C HIS A 114 17.58 5.90 -6.86
N VAL A 115 17.18 6.20 -5.63
CA VAL A 115 17.92 7.11 -4.74
C VAL A 115 19.17 6.38 -4.25
N LYS A 116 20.36 6.91 -4.55
CA LYS A 116 21.63 6.26 -4.16
C LYS A 116 21.71 6.10 -2.63
N GLY A 117 22.06 4.88 -2.20
CA GLY A 117 22.26 4.54 -0.79
C GLY A 117 20.97 4.25 -0.01
N MET A 118 19.81 4.24 -0.65
CA MET A 118 18.54 3.92 -0.01
C MET A 118 17.65 3.08 -0.94
N GLU A 119 16.71 2.29 -0.40
CA GLU A 119 15.73 1.53 -1.19
C GLU A 119 14.49 2.38 -1.57
N TYR A 120 14.69 3.60 -2.06
CA TYR A 120 13.61 4.48 -2.50
C TYR A 120 13.75 4.85 -3.98
N PHE A 121 12.61 5.17 -4.58
CA PHE A 121 12.50 5.57 -5.97
C PHE A 121 11.79 6.92 -6.07
N GLU A 122 12.35 7.83 -6.87
CA GLU A 122 11.77 9.14 -7.17
C GLU A 122 10.57 9.00 -8.12
N MET A 123 9.37 8.95 -7.55
CA MET A 123 8.11 8.92 -8.31
C MET A 123 6.88 9.15 -7.43
N THR A 124 5.76 9.42 -8.08
CA THR A 124 4.46 9.47 -7.40
C THR A 124 3.94 8.08 -7.07
N VAL A 125 3.16 7.97 -6.00
CA VAL A 125 2.49 6.73 -5.58
C VAL A 125 1.68 6.14 -6.74
N SER A 126 0.87 6.95 -7.42
CA SER A 126 0.04 6.47 -8.53
C SER A 126 0.85 5.89 -9.69
N ALA A 127 2.06 6.42 -9.96
CA ALA A 127 2.94 5.86 -10.98
C ALA A 127 3.54 4.52 -10.53
N ALA A 128 3.95 4.42 -9.27
CA ALA A 128 4.40 3.15 -8.68
C ALA A 128 3.30 2.09 -8.74
N LEU A 129 2.07 2.42 -8.32
CA LEU A 129 0.95 1.48 -8.33
C LEU A 129 0.68 0.91 -9.73
N ARG A 130 0.65 1.76 -10.76
CA ARG A 130 0.48 1.32 -12.16
C ARG A 130 1.61 0.40 -12.61
N LEU A 131 2.86 0.72 -12.26
CA LEU A 131 4.01 -0.10 -12.64
C LEU A 131 3.97 -1.47 -11.96
N VAL A 132 3.69 -1.51 -10.65
CA VAL A 132 3.60 -2.77 -9.90
C VAL A 132 2.45 -3.61 -10.44
N GLN A 133 1.30 -3.01 -10.71
CA GLN A 133 0.17 -3.70 -11.30
C GLN A 133 0.49 -4.30 -12.68
N ASP A 134 1.22 -3.58 -13.54
CA ASP A 134 1.66 -4.06 -14.85
C ASP A 134 2.59 -5.30 -14.75
N VAL A 135 3.50 -5.30 -13.77
CA VAL A 135 4.46 -6.39 -13.58
C VAL A 135 3.82 -7.61 -12.92
N VAL A 136 3.04 -7.40 -11.84
CA VAL A 136 2.55 -8.51 -11.02
C VAL A 136 1.30 -9.13 -11.65
N GLN A 137 0.42 -8.31 -12.27
CA GLN A 137 -0.84 -8.62 -12.97
C GLN A 137 -2.16 -8.82 -12.15
N PRO A 138 -2.21 -9.23 -10.86
CA PRO A 138 -3.45 -9.23 -10.08
C PRO A 138 -3.83 -7.84 -9.56
N ARG A 139 -5.09 -7.70 -9.14
CA ARG A 139 -5.59 -6.47 -8.49
C ARG A 139 -4.89 -6.22 -7.15
N PRO A 140 -4.74 -4.96 -6.76
CA PRO A 140 -4.22 -4.61 -5.45
C PRO A 140 -5.12 -5.17 -4.33
N LEU A 141 -4.47 -5.57 -3.25
CA LEU A 141 -5.06 -5.88 -1.96
C LEU A 141 -4.90 -4.69 -1.01
N ASP A 142 -5.87 -4.52 -0.11
CA ASP A 142 -5.79 -3.54 0.98
C ASP A 142 -4.72 -3.96 2.01
N GLY A 143 -4.43 -3.07 2.97
CA GLY A 143 -3.42 -3.33 4.01
C GLY A 143 -3.70 -4.56 4.90
N ALA A 144 -4.90 -5.15 4.80
CA ALA A 144 -5.31 -6.38 5.50
C ALA A 144 -5.27 -7.64 4.60
N GLY A 145 -4.88 -7.51 3.33
CA GLY A 145 -4.78 -8.63 2.39
C GLY A 145 -6.12 -9.04 1.73
N GLY A 146 -7.17 -8.24 1.87
CA GLY A 146 -8.41 -8.39 1.11
C GLY A 146 -8.31 -7.70 -0.26
N PRO A 147 -9.08 -8.09 -1.28
CA PRO A 147 -9.14 -7.31 -2.52
C PRO A 147 -9.51 -5.87 -2.19
N VAL A 148 -8.76 -4.88 -2.71
CA VAL A 148 -9.19 -3.48 -2.64
C VAL A 148 -10.54 -3.45 -3.34
N LEU A 149 -11.62 -3.40 -2.55
CA LEU A 149 -12.93 -3.01 -3.05
C LEU A 149 -12.68 -1.63 -3.62
N SER A 150 -12.65 -1.54 -4.94
CA SER A 150 -12.60 -0.26 -5.62
C SER A 150 -13.81 0.52 -5.10
N ARG A 151 -13.59 1.39 -4.11
CA ARG A 151 -14.15 2.71 -4.27
C ARG A 151 -13.52 3.17 -5.57
N ALA A 152 -14.28 3.00 -6.65
CA ALA A 152 -14.27 3.98 -7.69
C ALA A 152 -14.52 5.28 -6.95
N GLU A 153 -13.46 5.92 -6.50
CA GLU A 153 -13.53 7.35 -6.32
C GLU A 153 -13.98 7.84 -7.69
N PRO A 154 -15.12 8.56 -7.76
CA PRO A 154 -15.36 9.38 -8.93
C PRO A 154 -14.06 10.10 -9.23
N ILE A 155 -13.72 10.22 -10.51
CA ILE A 155 -12.70 11.17 -10.95
C ILE A 155 -13.24 12.55 -10.58
N GLU A 156 -13.12 12.92 -9.31
CA GLU A 156 -13.33 14.28 -8.86
C GLU A 156 -12.11 15.04 -9.38
N PRO A 157 -12.29 16.15 -10.11
CA PRO A 157 -11.16 16.98 -10.46
C PRO A 157 -10.48 17.39 -9.16
N SER A 158 -9.22 16.95 -9.03
CA SER A 158 -8.28 17.29 -7.96
C SER A 158 -8.58 18.68 -7.39
N PRO A 159 -8.89 18.81 -6.08
CA PRO A 159 -9.06 20.12 -5.49
C PRO A 159 -7.74 20.87 -5.69
N VAL A 160 -7.83 22.02 -6.37
CA VAL A 160 -6.68 22.86 -6.69
C VAL A 160 -5.91 23.12 -5.39
N ALA A 161 -4.73 22.52 -5.27
CA ALA A 161 -3.97 22.49 -4.02
C ALA A 161 -3.78 23.92 -3.49
N THR A 162 -4.41 24.20 -2.36
CA THR A 162 -4.40 25.50 -1.72
C THR A 162 -3.31 25.48 -0.65
N TRP A 163 -2.31 26.35 -0.79
CA TRP A 163 -1.15 26.37 0.09
C TRP A 163 -1.30 27.49 1.13
N LEU A 164 -0.95 27.21 2.39
CA LEU A 164 -0.87 28.23 3.43
C LEU A 164 0.47 28.95 3.35
N TRP A 165 0.44 30.28 3.29
CA TRP A 165 1.62 31.13 3.24
C TRP A 165 1.66 32.04 4.46
N VAL A 166 2.86 32.35 4.93
CA VAL A 166 3.09 33.34 5.99
C VAL A 166 4.15 34.34 5.55
N CYS A 167 3.90 35.62 5.84
CA CYS A 167 4.90 36.66 5.63
C CYS A 167 5.89 36.70 6.81
N GLY A 168 7.18 36.56 6.52
CA GLY A 168 8.26 36.71 7.50
C GLY A 168 8.31 38.09 8.14
N LEU A 169 7.84 39.14 7.45
CA LEU A 169 7.84 40.53 7.92
C LEU A 169 6.61 40.88 8.77
N CYS A 170 5.40 40.83 8.19
CA CYS A 170 4.17 41.25 8.87
C CYS A 170 3.42 40.11 9.57
N LYS A 171 3.91 38.87 9.46
CA LYS A 171 3.30 37.66 10.02
C LYS A 171 1.88 37.34 9.52
N HIS A 172 1.38 38.10 8.53
CA HIS A 172 0.13 37.81 7.86
C HIS A 172 0.15 36.41 7.24
N GLN A 173 -0.96 35.70 7.35
CA GLN A 173 -1.15 34.37 6.80
C GLN A 173 -2.26 34.42 5.75
N TRP A 174 -2.05 33.78 4.61
CA TRP A 174 -3.04 33.71 3.53
C TRP A 174 -2.91 32.41 2.76
N THR A 175 -3.98 32.04 2.06
CA THR A 175 -4.05 30.83 1.26
C THR A 175 -4.19 31.17 -0.22
N VAL A 176 -3.36 30.56 -1.07
CA VAL A 176 -3.43 30.73 -2.53
C VAL A 176 -3.09 29.42 -3.23
N THR A 177 -3.66 29.24 -4.42
CA THR A 177 -3.46 28.06 -5.28
C THR A 177 -2.20 28.18 -6.15
N THR A 178 -1.69 29.39 -6.34
CA THR A 178 -0.46 29.70 -7.09
C THR A 178 0.65 30.15 -6.15
N THR A 179 1.91 30.00 -6.56
CA THR A 179 3.06 30.56 -5.84
C THR A 179 2.99 32.09 -5.86
N PRO A 180 2.80 32.77 -4.71
CA PRO A 180 2.81 34.23 -4.66
C PRO A 180 4.26 34.74 -4.67
N ASP A 181 4.49 35.93 -5.23
CA ASP A 181 5.82 36.57 -5.22
C ASP A 181 6.00 37.52 -4.02
N ARG A 182 4.90 38.00 -3.44
CA ARG A 182 4.89 39.00 -2.36
C ARG A 182 3.74 38.77 -1.39
N CYS A 183 3.91 39.25 -0.16
CA CYS A 183 2.83 39.34 0.81
C CYS A 183 1.72 40.29 0.30
N PRO A 184 0.44 39.89 0.30
CA PRO A 184 -0.66 40.74 -0.16
C PRO A 184 -0.91 41.93 0.77
N LEU A 185 -0.48 41.85 2.04
CA LEU A 185 -0.69 42.90 3.02
C LEU A 185 0.43 43.95 3.03
N CYS A 186 1.69 43.53 3.02
CA CYS A 186 2.84 44.43 3.19
C CYS A 186 3.81 44.45 2.00
N GLN A 187 3.52 43.70 0.93
CA GLN A 187 4.32 43.61 -0.30
C GLN A 187 5.78 43.12 -0.12
N SER A 188 6.13 42.64 1.08
CA SER A 188 7.43 42.01 1.34
C SER A 188 7.58 40.71 0.54
N ALA A 189 8.79 40.47 0.02
CA ALA A 189 9.18 39.21 -0.61
C ALA A 189 9.57 38.12 0.40
N SER A 190 9.64 38.45 1.70
CA SER A 190 9.91 37.47 2.76
C SER A 190 8.64 36.67 3.02
N ILE A 191 8.39 35.64 2.22
CA ILE A 191 7.23 34.76 2.30
C ILE A 191 7.69 33.31 2.47
N VAL A 192 6.98 32.55 3.30
CA VAL A 192 7.28 31.15 3.57
C VAL A 192 6.02 30.34 3.35
N ARG A 193 6.13 29.26 2.60
CA ARG A 193 5.06 28.27 2.44
C ARG A 193 5.07 27.36 3.67
N LEU A 194 3.94 27.29 4.35
CA LEU A 194 3.68 26.29 5.38
C LEU A 194 3.01 25.07 4.72
N SER A 195 3.15 23.89 5.32
CA SER A 195 2.44 22.68 4.86
C SER A 195 0.94 22.96 4.74
N ALA A 196 0.28 22.29 3.80
CA ALA A 196 -1.13 22.53 3.45
C ALA A 196 -2.02 22.71 4.69
N ALA A 197 -2.87 23.75 4.66
CA ALA A 197 -3.96 23.84 5.61
C ALA A 197 -4.90 22.65 5.34
N ALA A 198 -5.25 21.92 6.40
CA ALA A 198 -6.21 20.83 6.36
C ALA A 198 -7.57 21.28 5.80
#